data_AF-A0A9D0SLI7-F1
#
_entry.id   AF-A0A9D0SLI7-F1
#
_cell.length_a   1.000
_cell.length_b   1.000
_cell.length_c   1.000
_cell.angle_alpha   90.00
_cell.angle_beta   90.00
_cell.angle_gamma   90.00
#
_symmetry.space_group_name_H-M   'P 1'
#
loop_
_entity.id
_entity.type
_entity.pdbx_description
1 polymer ?
#
loop_
_entity_poly.entity_id
_entity_poly.type
_entity_poly.pdbx_seq_one_letter_code
_entity_poly.pdbx_strand_id
1 'polypeptide(L)'
;LMICYGLAAAAGAFRIEPLNAWAFATTIILILQPYQASSLSFWLSVLATFGILASLPLLGLIKYVPLKAITVSIMAQLPIIPLIGLYFHQFNILSPILNLFALFFLYPLIIIGFFLLLPLPAFLASFFVFLEEELSIYFLKFLSLFDNRWNCLPVYFSLEVALIYWGIYLVCLIGVLRFFQTRGHRRQKRGSGYFV
;
A
#
# COMPACT_ATOMS: atom_id res chain seq x y z
N LEU A 1 -13.45 -7.46 -7.72
CA LEU A 1 -14.26 -6.73 -6.72
C LEU A 1 -14.05 -5.21 -6.80
N MET A 2 -12.83 -4.67 -6.73
CA MET A 2 -12.58 -3.22 -6.91
C MET A 2 -12.98 -2.69 -8.31
N ILE A 3 -12.84 -3.52 -9.36
CA ILE A 3 -13.25 -3.16 -10.73
C ILE A 3 -14.78 -3.02 -10.85
N CYS A 4 -15.54 -3.96 -10.25
CA CYS A 4 -17.01 -3.88 -10.21
C CYS A 4 -17.50 -2.69 -9.37
N TYR A 5 -16.78 -2.35 -8.29
CA TYR A 5 -17.07 -1.19 -7.44
C TYR A 5 -16.77 0.13 -8.15
N GLY A 6 -15.68 0.18 -8.94
CA GLY A 6 -15.35 1.31 -9.81
C GLY A 6 -16.34 1.49 -10.96
N LEU A 7 -16.88 0.40 -11.52
CA LEU A 7 -17.95 0.44 -12.53
C LEU A 7 -19.28 0.91 -11.94
N ALA A 8 -19.63 0.48 -10.72
CA ALA A 8 -20.81 0.99 -10.02
C ALA A 8 -20.69 2.48 -9.65
N ALA A 9 -19.47 2.94 -9.33
CA ALA A 9 -19.13 4.35 -9.12
C ALA A 9 -19.28 5.20 -10.39
N ALA A 10 -18.88 4.64 -11.53
CA ALA A 10 -18.97 5.30 -12.83
C ALA A 10 -20.43 5.35 -13.34
N ALA A 11 -21.27 4.39 -12.93
CA ALA A 11 -22.66 4.29 -13.35
C ALA A 11 -23.65 5.11 -12.50
N GLY A 12 -23.26 5.61 -11.33
CA GLY A 12 -24.14 6.38 -10.44
C GLY A 12 -23.39 7.53 -9.77
N ALA A 13 -23.96 8.73 -9.83
CA ALA A 13 -23.42 10.04 -9.45
C ALA A 13 -23.02 10.23 -7.96
N PHE A 14 -22.22 9.32 -7.39
CA PHE A 14 -21.74 9.39 -6.02
C PHE A 14 -20.24 9.69 -5.99
N ARG A 15 -19.84 10.69 -5.19
CA ARG A 15 -18.43 10.86 -4.80
C ARG A 15 -18.05 9.70 -3.88
N ILE A 16 -17.50 8.65 -4.44
CA ILE A 16 -17.02 7.53 -3.63
C ILE A 16 -15.78 7.97 -2.87
N GLU A 17 -15.91 8.05 -1.55
CA GLU A 17 -14.76 8.18 -0.67
C GLU A 17 -13.99 6.85 -0.68
N PRO A 18 -12.70 6.85 -1.05
CA PRO A 18 -11.91 5.62 -1.17
C PRO A 18 -11.88 4.78 0.12
N LEU A 19 -11.97 5.44 1.27
CA LEU A 19 -12.04 4.79 2.58
C LEU A 19 -13.31 3.93 2.74
N ASN A 20 -14.45 4.41 2.24
CA ASN A 20 -15.72 3.69 2.35
C ASN A 20 -15.73 2.46 1.43
N ALA A 21 -15.15 2.59 0.23
CA ALA A 21 -14.95 1.48 -0.68
C ALA A 21 -14.04 0.39 -0.07
N TRP A 22 -12.97 0.80 0.59
CA TRP A 22 -12.06 -0.09 1.31
C TRP A 22 -12.76 -0.81 2.48
N ALA A 23 -13.53 -0.08 3.29
CA ALA A 23 -14.25 -0.65 4.42
C ALA A 23 -15.26 -1.70 3.92
N PHE A 24 -16.01 -1.38 2.86
CA PHE A 24 -16.95 -2.31 2.25
C PHE A 24 -16.27 -3.55 1.69
N ALA A 25 -15.15 -3.40 0.95
CA ALA A 25 -14.41 -4.53 0.41
C ALA A 25 -13.88 -5.45 1.52
N THR A 26 -13.34 -4.87 2.60
CA THR A 26 -12.85 -5.61 3.77
C THR A 26 -13.99 -6.39 4.44
N THR A 27 -15.15 -5.75 4.63
CA THR A 27 -16.35 -6.41 5.19
C THR A 27 -16.83 -7.56 4.31
N ILE A 28 -16.89 -7.39 2.99
CA ILE A 28 -17.27 -8.49 2.08
C ILE A 28 -16.32 -9.68 2.22
N ILE A 29 -15.00 -9.43 2.24
CA ILE A 29 -14.02 -10.51 2.35
C ILE A 29 -14.21 -11.26 3.68
N LEU A 30 -14.45 -10.55 4.78
CA LEU A 30 -14.70 -11.16 6.09
C LEU A 30 -16.02 -11.94 6.14
N ILE A 31 -17.06 -11.48 5.44
CA ILE A 31 -18.33 -12.20 5.33
C ILE A 31 -18.16 -13.49 4.52
N LEU A 32 -17.46 -13.42 3.38
CA LEU A 32 -17.27 -14.58 2.50
C LEU A 32 -16.25 -15.58 3.06
N GLN A 33 -15.25 -15.10 3.79
CA GLN A 33 -14.14 -15.89 4.32
C GLN A 33 -13.79 -15.43 5.74
N PRO A 34 -14.59 -15.80 6.76
CA PRO A 34 -14.39 -15.32 8.12
C PRO A 34 -13.07 -15.75 8.74
N TYR A 35 -12.50 -16.88 8.30
CA TYR A 35 -11.18 -17.34 8.75
C TYR A 35 -10.04 -16.36 8.39
N GLN A 36 -10.23 -15.49 7.40
CA GLN A 36 -9.25 -14.47 7.03
C GLN A 36 -9.04 -13.44 8.14
N ALA A 37 -10.01 -13.28 9.05
CA ALA A 37 -9.89 -12.43 10.24
C ALA A 37 -8.73 -12.84 11.17
N SER A 38 -8.32 -14.10 11.13
CA SER A 38 -7.16 -14.58 11.91
C SER A 38 -5.89 -14.65 11.09
N SER A 39 -5.96 -14.38 9.78
CA SER A 39 -4.80 -14.47 8.91
C SER A 39 -3.97 -13.20 8.97
N LEU A 40 -2.67 -13.37 9.20
CA LEU A 40 -1.73 -12.27 9.26
C LEU A 40 -1.62 -11.54 7.91
N SER A 41 -1.57 -12.28 6.81
CA SER A 41 -1.46 -11.72 5.45
C SER A 41 -2.64 -10.79 5.10
N PHE A 42 -3.85 -11.12 5.56
CA PHE A 42 -5.01 -10.24 5.39
C PHE A 42 -4.81 -8.92 6.13
N TRP A 43 -4.45 -8.95 7.41
CA TRP A 43 -4.24 -7.72 8.20
C TRP A 43 -3.10 -6.87 7.68
N LEU A 44 -1.99 -7.48 7.24
CA LEU A 44 -0.90 -6.75 6.59
C LEU A 44 -1.42 -5.99 5.37
N SER A 45 -2.19 -6.64 4.49
CA SER A 45 -2.74 -6.01 3.29
C SER A 45 -3.78 -4.93 3.60
N VAL A 46 -4.69 -5.20 4.55
CA VAL A 46 -5.77 -4.29 4.95
C VAL A 46 -5.20 -3.03 5.61
N LEU A 47 -4.22 -3.17 6.51
CA LEU A 47 -3.56 -2.03 7.15
C LEU A 47 -2.68 -1.25 6.17
N ALA A 48 -1.97 -1.93 5.27
CA ALA A 48 -1.19 -1.28 4.22
C ALA A 48 -2.07 -0.37 3.35
N THR A 49 -3.18 -0.93 2.87
CA THR A 49 -4.14 -0.21 2.02
C THR A 49 -4.81 0.93 2.77
N PHE A 50 -5.17 0.73 4.05
CA PHE A 50 -5.69 1.80 4.90
C PHE A 50 -4.69 2.96 5.03
N GLY A 51 -3.43 2.68 5.34
CA GLY A 51 -2.39 3.70 5.48
C GLY A 51 -2.22 4.53 4.20
N ILE A 52 -2.22 3.89 3.03
CA ILE A 52 -2.17 4.58 1.74
C ILE A 52 -3.39 5.47 1.55
N LEU A 53 -4.60 4.92 1.72
CA LEU A 53 -5.84 5.65 1.46
C LEU A 53 -6.05 6.83 2.41
N ALA A 54 -5.71 6.66 3.68
CA ALA A 54 -5.78 7.73 4.67
C ALA A 54 -4.77 8.86 4.38
N SER A 55 -3.66 8.55 3.70
CA SER A 55 -2.65 9.53 3.31
C SER A 55 -2.95 10.27 1.98
N LEU A 56 -3.97 9.84 1.21
CA LEU A 56 -4.37 10.51 -0.04
C LEU A 56 -4.47 12.05 0.03
N PRO A 57 -5.12 12.66 1.04
CA PRO A 57 -5.18 14.13 1.14
C PRO A 57 -3.79 14.77 1.31
N LEU A 58 -2.86 14.09 1.98
CA LEU A 58 -1.48 14.55 2.14
C LEU A 58 -0.72 14.47 0.81
N LEU A 59 -0.91 13.38 0.06
CA LEU A 59 -0.30 13.17 -1.25
C LEU A 59 -0.72 14.21 -2.29
N GLY A 60 -1.90 14.83 -2.13
CA GLY A 60 -2.37 15.93 -2.98
C GLY A 60 -1.54 17.21 -2.87
N LEU A 61 -0.72 17.36 -1.83
CA LEU A 61 0.10 18.55 -1.58
C LEU A 61 1.51 18.42 -2.16
N ILE A 62 1.96 17.18 -2.33
CA ILE A 62 3.30 16.87 -2.83
C ILE A 62 3.25 16.92 -4.35
N LYS A 63 3.91 17.93 -4.94
CA LYS A 63 3.96 18.11 -6.39
C LYS A 63 4.96 17.16 -7.07
N TYR A 64 6.02 16.79 -6.37
CA TYR A 64 7.09 15.95 -6.91
C TYR A 64 6.71 14.46 -6.88
N VAL A 65 6.66 13.84 -8.05
CA VAL A 65 6.34 12.41 -8.25
C VAL A 65 7.20 11.45 -7.40
N PRO A 66 8.54 11.56 -7.35
CA PRO A 66 9.34 10.62 -6.56
C PRO A 66 9.07 10.74 -5.05
N LEU A 67 8.91 11.96 -4.55
CA LEU A 67 8.54 12.20 -3.15
C LEU A 67 7.15 11.65 -2.81
N LYS A 68 6.21 11.74 -3.76
CA LYS A 68 4.89 11.14 -3.62
C LYS A 68 4.97 9.62 -3.48
N ALA A 69 5.79 8.96 -4.31
CA ALA A 69 5.97 7.51 -4.26
C ALA A 69 6.63 7.05 -2.94
N ILE A 70 7.67 7.74 -2.48
CA ILE A 70 8.30 7.48 -1.17
C ILE A 70 7.27 7.64 -0.05
N THR A 71 6.49 8.72 -0.08
CA THR A 71 5.46 8.98 0.94
C THR A 71 4.40 7.88 0.96
N VAL A 72 3.93 7.42 -0.21
CA VAL A 72 2.99 6.28 -0.30
C VAL A 72 3.59 5.04 0.36
N SER A 73 4.85 4.72 0.07
CA SER A 73 5.48 3.53 0.65
C SER A 73 5.65 3.63 2.17
N ILE A 74 6.03 4.81 2.69
CA ILE A 74 6.14 5.04 4.14
C ILE A 74 4.76 4.92 4.80
N MET A 75 3.73 5.54 4.20
CA MET A 75 2.37 5.54 4.75
C MET A 75 1.73 4.15 4.71
N ALA A 76 2.10 3.32 3.72
CA ALA A 76 1.72 1.92 3.70
C ALA A 76 2.34 1.15 4.87
N GLN A 77 3.62 1.40 5.19
CA GLN A 77 4.35 0.61 6.18
C GLN A 77 4.05 1.00 7.63
N LEU A 78 3.87 2.29 7.92
CA LEU A 78 3.61 2.80 9.28
C LEU A 78 2.57 1.98 10.07
N PRO A 79 1.35 1.71 9.56
CA PRO A 79 0.36 0.94 10.30
C PRO A 79 0.73 -0.55 10.44
N ILE A 80 1.68 -1.05 9.66
CA ILE A 80 2.11 -2.46 9.64
C ILE A 80 3.25 -2.71 10.63
N ILE A 81 4.07 -1.70 10.97
CA ILE A 81 5.25 -1.81 11.84
C ILE A 81 4.98 -2.62 13.12
N PRO A 82 3.90 -2.34 13.89
CA PRO A 82 3.65 -3.09 15.13
C PRO A 82 3.38 -4.57 14.87
N LEU A 83 2.68 -4.88 13.78
CA LEU A 83 2.36 -6.25 13.37
C LEU A 83 3.62 -7.00 12.94
N ILE A 84 4.53 -6.32 12.22
CA ILE A 84 5.83 -6.90 11.87
C ILE A 84 6.67 -7.16 13.12
N GLY A 85 6.72 -6.22 14.05
CA GLY A 85 7.50 -6.37 15.29
C GLY A 85 6.92 -7.39 16.29
N LEU A 86 5.61 -7.66 16.22
CA LEU A 86 4.95 -8.70 17.01
C LEU A 86 5.26 -10.12 16.50
N TYR A 87 5.28 -10.32 15.19
CA TYR A 87 5.36 -11.66 14.58
C TYR A 87 6.74 -12.02 14.01
N PHE A 88 7.45 -11.05 13.42
CA PHE A 88 8.73 -11.29 12.76
C PHE A 88 9.92 -10.76 13.57
N HIS A 89 9.69 -9.89 14.55
CA HIS A 89 10.70 -9.29 15.44
C HIS A 89 11.85 -8.57 14.72
N GLN A 90 11.70 -8.30 13.42
CA GLN A 90 12.70 -7.69 12.57
C GLN A 90 12.03 -6.65 11.68
N PHE A 91 12.61 -5.46 11.60
CA PHE A 91 12.13 -4.40 10.74
C PHE A 91 13.24 -3.91 9.81
N ASN A 92 12.97 -3.95 8.51
CA ASN A 92 13.91 -3.44 7.51
C ASN A 92 13.67 -1.94 7.26
N ILE A 93 14.61 -1.11 7.70
CA ILE A 93 14.53 0.36 7.57
C ILE A 93 14.50 0.79 6.12
N LEU A 94 15.22 0.07 5.24
CA LEU A 94 15.29 0.38 3.82
C LEU A 94 14.09 -0.18 3.04
N SER A 95 13.12 -0.81 3.71
CA SER A 95 11.92 -1.35 3.05
C SER A 95 11.13 -0.32 2.22
N PRO A 96 10.99 0.98 2.60
CA PRO A 96 10.29 1.94 1.73
C PRO A 96 11.03 2.19 0.42
N ILE A 97 12.36 2.18 0.46
CA ILE A 97 13.21 2.37 -0.72
C ILE A 97 13.20 1.10 -1.57
N LEU A 98 13.31 -0.06 -0.92
CA LEU A 98 13.21 -1.36 -1.56
C LEU A 98 11.90 -1.52 -2.34
N ASN A 99 10.76 -1.11 -1.76
CA ASN A 99 9.49 -1.18 -2.46
C ASN A 99 9.47 -0.37 -3.76
N LEU A 100 10.18 0.76 -3.81
CA LEU A 100 10.29 1.55 -5.04
C LEU A 100 11.14 0.85 -6.09
N PHE A 101 12.27 0.27 -5.68
CA PHE A 101 13.13 -0.45 -6.60
C PHE A 101 12.55 -1.80 -7.04
N ALA A 102 11.83 -2.46 -6.15
CA ALA A 102 11.13 -3.71 -6.43
C ALA A 102 10.13 -3.54 -7.57
N LEU A 103 9.47 -2.39 -7.70
CA LEU A 103 8.57 -2.12 -8.83
C LEU A 103 9.26 -2.27 -10.19
N PHE A 104 10.54 -1.90 -10.33
CA PHE A 104 11.26 -2.06 -11.59
C PHE A 104 11.44 -3.52 -11.99
N PHE A 105 11.51 -4.44 -11.02
CA PHE A 105 11.57 -5.88 -11.28
C PHE A 105 10.18 -6.49 -11.42
N LEU A 106 9.22 -6.02 -10.61
CA LEU A 106 7.88 -6.58 -10.52
C LEU A 106 7.07 -6.34 -11.80
N TYR A 107 7.17 -5.15 -12.41
CA TYR A 107 6.44 -4.85 -13.66
C TYR A 107 6.83 -5.77 -14.83
N PRO A 108 8.12 -5.91 -15.19
CA PRO A 108 8.53 -6.87 -16.22
C PRO A 108 8.12 -8.30 -15.90
N LEU A 109 8.22 -8.72 -14.62
CA LEU A 109 7.88 -10.07 -14.19
C LEU A 109 6.38 -10.36 -14.36
N ILE A 110 5.50 -9.41 -14.01
CA ILE A 110 4.06 -9.52 -14.30
C ILE A 110 3.80 -9.58 -15.81
N ILE A 111 4.47 -8.73 -16.60
CA ILE A 111 4.26 -8.69 -18.05
C ILE A 111 4.65 -10.03 -18.68
N ILE A 112 5.81 -10.57 -18.32
CA ILE A 112 6.27 -11.88 -18.80
C ILE A 112 5.31 -12.99 -18.34
N GLY A 113 4.93 -13.00 -17.06
CA GLY A 113 3.97 -13.96 -16.51
C GLY A 113 2.61 -13.90 -17.21
N PHE A 114 2.15 -12.71 -17.60
CA PHE A 114 0.92 -12.53 -18.37
C PHE A 114 1.06 -13.13 -19.79
N PHE A 115 2.19 -12.91 -20.46
CA PHE A 115 2.44 -13.53 -21.77
C PHE A 115 2.45 -15.06 -21.70
N LEU A 116 2.97 -15.65 -20.62
CA LEU A 116 2.98 -17.11 -20.42
C LEU A 116 1.57 -17.72 -20.27
N LEU A 117 0.55 -16.93 -19.95
CA LEU A 117 -0.85 -17.39 -19.92
C LEU A 117 -1.45 -17.55 -21.33
N LEU A 118 -0.82 -16.99 -22.37
CA LEU A 118 -1.28 -17.11 -23.75
C LEU A 118 -0.80 -18.42 -24.37
N PRO A 119 -1.58 -19.02 -25.28
CA PRO A 119 -1.16 -20.21 -26.03
C PRO A 119 -0.06 -19.83 -27.04
N LEU A 120 1.19 -19.85 -26.57
CA LEU A 120 2.38 -19.51 -27.34
C LEU A 120 3.00 -20.77 -27.99
N PRO A 121 3.67 -20.64 -29.14
CA PRO A 121 4.52 -21.69 -29.68
C PRO A 121 5.59 -22.11 -28.67
N ALA A 122 5.93 -23.40 -28.62
CA ALA A 122 6.85 -23.96 -27.62
C ALA A 122 8.21 -23.21 -27.52
N PHE A 123 8.75 -22.74 -28.65
CA PHE A 123 9.98 -21.96 -28.68
C PHE A 123 9.85 -20.61 -27.93
N LEU A 124 8.74 -19.89 -28.15
CA LEU A 124 8.47 -18.61 -27.48
C LEU A 124 8.20 -18.82 -25.98
N ALA A 125 7.44 -19.85 -25.63
CA ALA A 125 7.19 -20.19 -24.23
C ALA A 125 8.51 -20.49 -23.49
N SER A 126 9.39 -21.31 -24.06
CA SER A 126 10.71 -21.59 -23.47
C SER A 126 11.56 -20.34 -23.29
N PHE A 127 11.51 -19.39 -24.24
CA PHE A 127 12.23 -18.13 -24.14
C PHE A 127 11.68 -17.23 -23.02
N PHE A 128 10.37 -17.12 -22.88
CA PHE A 128 9.74 -16.34 -21.80
C PHE A 128 9.99 -16.95 -20.42
N VAL A 129 9.94 -18.27 -20.29
CA VAL A 129 10.29 -18.96 -19.04
C VAL A 129 11.75 -18.69 -18.66
N PHE A 130 12.69 -18.78 -19.62
CA PHE A 130 14.09 -18.44 -19.36
C PHE A 130 14.28 -16.99 -18.91
N LEU A 131 13.58 -16.04 -19.55
CA LEU A 131 13.59 -14.64 -19.13
C LEU A 131 13.01 -14.42 -17.73
N GLU A 132 11.90 -15.09 -17.41
CA GLU A 132 11.28 -15.04 -16.08
C GLU A 132 12.23 -15.57 -15.01
N GLU A 133 12.88 -16.71 -15.27
CA GLU A 133 13.82 -17.34 -14.36
C GLU A 133 15.03 -16.45 -14.08
N GLU A 134 15.68 -15.94 -15.12
CA GLU A 134 16.82 -15.02 -14.98
C GLU A 134 16.41 -13.74 -14.23
N LEU A 135 15.27 -13.13 -14.60
CA LEU A 135 14.77 -11.95 -13.90
C LEU A 135 14.48 -12.23 -12.43
N SER A 136 13.92 -13.40 -12.11
CA SER A 136 13.66 -13.83 -10.74
C SER A 136 14.95 -14.03 -9.94
N ILE A 137 15.99 -14.61 -10.56
CA ILE A 137 17.32 -14.73 -9.95
C ILE A 137 17.92 -13.35 -9.67
N TYR A 138 17.84 -12.42 -10.62
CA TYR A 138 18.28 -11.05 -10.40
C TYR A 138 17.50 -10.34 -9.30
N PHE A 139 16.19 -10.55 -9.23
CA PHE A 139 15.34 -10.02 -8.17
C PHE A 139 15.72 -10.59 -6.79
N LEU A 140 15.96 -11.90 -6.68
CA LEU A 140 16.41 -12.52 -5.43
C LEU A 140 17.80 -12.02 -5.01
N LYS A 141 18.75 -11.92 -5.96
CA LYS A 141 20.07 -11.31 -5.69
C LYS A 141 19.91 -9.87 -5.22
N PHE A 142 19.06 -9.09 -5.87
CA PHE A 142 18.75 -7.72 -5.47
C PHE A 142 18.22 -7.68 -4.03
N LEU A 143 17.24 -8.52 -3.67
CA LEU A 143 16.72 -8.59 -2.30
C LEU A 143 17.80 -8.98 -1.28
N SER A 144 18.68 -9.93 -1.63
CA SER A 144 19.75 -10.39 -0.74
C SER A 144 20.75 -9.29 -0.37
N LEU A 145 20.96 -8.28 -1.25
CA LEU A 145 21.82 -7.12 -0.94
C LEU A 145 21.29 -6.31 0.24
N PHE A 146 20.00 -6.40 0.53
CA PHE A 146 19.36 -5.66 1.61
C PHE A 146 19.10 -6.50 2.86
N ASP A 147 19.35 -7.81 2.79
CA ASP A 147 19.33 -8.72 3.94
C ASP A 147 20.66 -8.63 4.72
N ASN A 148 20.98 -7.42 5.16
CA ASN A 148 22.15 -7.13 5.96
C ASN A 148 21.72 -6.81 7.39
N ARG A 149 22.49 -7.28 8.39
CA ARG A 149 22.24 -7.02 9.83
C ARG A 149 22.10 -5.53 10.17
N TRP A 150 22.70 -4.64 9.37
CA TRP A 150 22.61 -3.19 9.54
C TRP A 150 21.27 -2.61 9.10
N ASN A 151 20.56 -3.27 8.18
CA ASN A 151 19.26 -2.84 7.66
C ASN A 151 18.09 -3.47 8.42
N CYS A 152 18.26 -4.72 8.86
CA CYS A 152 17.28 -5.47 9.64
C CYS A 152 17.48 -5.20 11.14
N LEU A 153 16.78 -4.18 11.66
CA LEU A 153 16.80 -3.89 13.08
C LEU A 153 15.95 -4.91 13.85
N PRO A 154 16.45 -5.47 14.96
CA PRO A 154 15.61 -6.23 15.87
C PRO A 154 14.63 -5.27 16.55
N VAL A 155 13.34 -5.51 16.37
CA VAL A 155 12.29 -4.69 16.97
C VAL A 155 11.27 -5.61 17.63
N TYR A 156 11.24 -5.58 18.95
CA TYR A 156 10.32 -6.37 19.76
C TYR A 156 9.13 -5.49 20.16
N PHE A 157 7.96 -5.82 19.64
CA PHE A 157 6.71 -5.24 20.14
C PHE A 157 6.01 -6.24 21.05
N SER A 158 5.55 -5.76 22.20
CA SER A 158 4.52 -6.44 22.99
C SER A 158 3.13 -5.99 22.50
N LEU A 159 2.09 -6.77 22.78
CA LEU A 159 0.73 -6.46 22.34
C LEU A 159 0.27 -5.10 22.87
N GLU A 160 0.61 -4.77 24.12
CA GLU A 160 0.32 -3.48 24.75
C GLU A 160 0.99 -2.32 24.03
N VAL A 161 2.28 -2.45 23.70
CA VAL A 161 3.03 -1.40 22.99
C VAL A 161 2.51 -1.24 21.56
N ALA A 162 2.11 -2.33 20.91
CA ALA A 162 1.50 -2.29 19.58
C ALA A 162 0.16 -1.54 19.58
N LEU A 163 -0.69 -1.77 20.58
CA LEU A 163 -1.95 -1.05 20.76
C LEU A 163 -1.73 0.45 21.03
N ILE A 164 -0.75 0.79 21.88
CA ILE A 164 -0.38 2.19 22.14
C ILE A 164 0.09 2.86 20.86
N TYR A 165 0.95 2.18 20.08
CA TYR A 165 1.44 2.69 18.81
C TYR A 165 0.30 2.98 17.83
N TRP A 166 -0.64 2.03 17.65
CA TRP A 166 -1.80 2.26 16.79
C TRP A 166 -2.70 3.38 17.30
N GLY A 167 -2.89 3.50 18.62
CA GLY A 167 -3.62 4.60 19.23
C GLY A 167 -3.00 5.96 18.89
N ILE A 168 -1.68 6.11 19.08
CA ILE A 168 -0.95 7.33 18.74
C ILE A 168 -1.03 7.60 17.23
N TYR A 169 -0.82 6.58 16.40
CA TYR A 169 -0.91 6.69 14.95
C TYR A 169 -2.29 7.21 14.50
N LEU A 170 -3.38 6.66 15.03
CA LEU A 170 -4.74 7.10 14.71
C LEU A 170 -5.01 8.54 15.17
N VAL A 171 -4.56 8.93 16.37
CA VAL A 171 -4.69 10.30 16.87
C VAL A 171 -3.94 11.28 15.97
N CYS A 172 -2.70 10.98 15.60
CA CYS A 172 -1.91 11.79 14.68
C CYS A 172 -2.61 11.91 13.31
N LEU A 173 -3.12 10.81 12.77
CA LEU A 173 -3.81 10.76 11.50
C LEU A 173 -5.09 11.61 11.51
N ILE A 174 -5.90 11.51 12.56
CA ILE A 174 -7.09 12.37 12.76
C ILE A 174 -6.69 13.85 12.86
N GLY A 175 -5.62 14.15 13.60
CA GLY A 175 -5.09 15.52 13.72
C GLY A 175 -4.70 16.11 12.37
N VAL A 176 -3.97 15.33 11.55
CA VAL A 176 -3.56 15.71 10.19
C VAL A 176 -4.79 15.91 9.30
N LEU A 177 -5.74 14.98 9.30
CA LEU A 177 -6.96 15.09 8.49
C LEU A 177 -7.80 16.31 8.88
N ARG A 178 -7.99 16.58 10.19
CA ARG A 178 -8.70 17.78 10.67
C ARG A 178 -7.99 19.07 10.27
N PHE A 179 -6.66 19.10 10.36
CA PHE A 179 -5.87 20.24 9.90
C PHE A 179 -6.08 20.51 8.41
N PHE A 180 -6.16 19.46 7.58
CA PHE A 180 -6.45 19.61 6.16
C PHE A 180 -7.88 20.02 5.85
N GLN A 181 -8.87 19.45 6.52
CA GLN A 181 -10.27 19.85 6.38
C GLN A 181 -10.47 21.33 6.75
N THR A 182 -9.89 21.78 7.86
CA THR A 182 -9.98 23.18 8.29
C THR A 182 -9.26 24.15 7.34
N ARG A 183 -8.10 23.79 6.78
CA ARG A 183 -7.43 24.60 5.73
C ARG A 183 -8.20 24.61 4.41
N GLY A 184 -8.79 23.49 4.01
CA GLY A 184 -9.63 23.38 2.81
C GLY A 184 -10.86 24.29 2.90
N HIS A 185 -11.56 24.29 4.04
CA HIS A 185 -12.70 25.18 4.27
C HIS A 185 -12.32 26.66 4.29
N ARG A 186 -11.13 27.02 4.80
CA ARG A 186 -10.64 28.42 4.78
C ARG A 186 -10.34 28.92 3.37
N ARG A 187 -9.90 28.06 2.45
CA ARG A 187 -9.69 28.45 1.03
C ARG A 187 -11.02 28.62 0.28
N GLN A 188 -12.00 27.78 0.56
CA GLN A 188 -13.33 27.89 -0.06
C GLN A 188 -14.07 29.16 0.38
N LYS A 189 -13.96 29.56 1.65
CA LYS A 189 -14.49 30.85 2.15
C LYS A 189 -13.76 32.09 1.64
N ARG A 190 -12.52 31.98 1.16
CA ARG A 190 -11.76 33.10 0.55
C ARG A 190 -11.95 33.21 -0.97
N GLY A 191 -12.47 32.16 -1.62
CA GLY A 191 -12.72 32.13 -3.06
C GLY A 191 -14.16 32.43 -3.48
N SER A 192 -15.08 32.75 -2.56
CA SER A 192 -16.46 33.15 -2.87
C SER A 192 -16.69 34.67 -2.77
N GLY A 193 -15.63 35.46 -2.88
CA GLY A 193 -15.73 36.88 -3.22
C GLY A 193 -15.30 37.03 -4.68
N TYR A 194 -16.16 37.64 -5.50
CA TYR A 194 -16.10 37.81 -6.96
C TYR A 194 -16.78 36.68 -7.76
N PHE A 195 -17.88 36.87 -8.51
CA PHE A 195 -18.80 37.99 -8.77
C PHE A 195 -20.08 37.36 -9.35
N VAL A 196 -21.26 37.91 -9.02
CA VAL A 196 -22.44 37.86 -9.90
C VAL A 196 -22.18 38.78 -11.08
#